data_AF-A0A847ZQG3-F1
#
_entry.id   AF-A0A847ZQG3-F1
#
_cell.length_a   1.000
_cell.length_b   1.000
_cell.length_c   1.000
_cell.angle_alpha   90.00
_cell.angle_beta   90.00
_cell.angle_gamma   90.00
#
_symmetry.space_group_name_H-M   'P 1'
#
loop_
_entity.id
_entity.type
_entity.pdbx_description
1 polymer ?
#
loop_
_entity_poly.entity_id
_entity_poly.type
_entity_poly.pdbx_seq_one_letter_code
_entity_poly.pdbx_strand_id
1 'polypeptide(L)'
;MSETKPTAVGNFSLPDPARFAQNLAKLAEQAAILANTLSANPEQQKQEAETQILPMEQVNKTLTDVWKAHMADPKRFMEAQGQLWNQYTEVWNRTWARAMGMTVEPVAEPARSDKRFKDKDWVDNSIYDFIKQIYLVSTKWAIDMVNSAEGLDEHT
;
A
#
# COMPACT_ATOMS: atom_id res chain seq x y z
N MET A 1 24.10 17.77 33.11
CA MET A 1 24.19 16.67 32.13
C MET A 1 22.88 15.90 32.22
N SER A 2 22.02 16.01 31.21
CA SER A 2 20.72 15.34 31.17
C SER A 2 20.89 13.98 30.48
N GLU A 3 20.70 12.90 31.21
CA GLU A 3 20.60 11.55 30.63
C GLU A 3 19.15 11.31 30.18
N THR A 4 18.92 11.29 28.87
CA THR A 4 17.64 10.90 28.28
C THR A 4 17.58 9.37 28.21
N LYS A 5 16.74 8.75 29.04
CA LYS A 5 16.51 7.31 29.05
C LYS A 5 15.70 6.90 27.80
N PRO A 6 16.08 5.87 27.03
CA PRO A 6 15.36 5.48 25.83
C PRO A 6 14.00 4.84 26.18
N THR A 7 12.94 5.32 25.54
CA THR A 7 11.57 4.79 25.67
C THR A 7 11.50 3.39 25.07
N ALA A 8 11.14 2.40 25.89
CA ALA A 8 10.97 1.01 25.45
C ALA A 8 9.84 0.90 24.41
N VAL A 9 10.15 0.33 23.25
CA VAL A 9 9.18 -0.05 22.22
C VAL A 9 8.27 -1.13 22.83
N GLY A 10 6.96 -0.87 22.84
CA GLY A 10 5.98 -1.74 23.51
C GLY A 10 5.99 -3.18 22.94
N ASN A 11 6.04 -4.16 23.85
CA ASN A 11 5.82 -5.56 23.53
C ASN A 11 4.37 -5.78 23.08
N PHE A 12 4.13 -5.90 21.77
CA PHE A 12 2.88 -6.46 21.26
C PHE A 12 2.91 -7.98 21.40
N SER A 13 2.36 -8.49 22.51
CA SER A 13 2.01 -9.90 22.65
C SER A 13 0.52 -10.05 22.40
N LEU A 14 0.09 -11.08 21.65
CA LEU A 14 -1.32 -11.46 21.59
C LEU A 14 -1.79 -11.73 23.02
N PRO A 15 -2.73 -10.93 23.58
CA PRO A 15 -3.05 -11.01 25.01
C PRO A 15 -3.66 -12.36 25.40
N ASP A 16 -4.23 -13.09 24.43
CA ASP A 16 -4.83 -14.41 24.63
C ASP A 16 -5.03 -15.14 23.28
N PRO A 17 -4.18 -16.13 22.93
CA PRO A 17 -4.33 -16.89 21.68
C PRO A 17 -5.60 -17.75 21.63
N ALA A 18 -6.15 -18.15 22.78
CA ALA A 18 -7.39 -18.94 22.83
C ALA A 18 -8.60 -18.05 22.51
N ARG A 19 -8.66 -16.83 23.07
CA ARG A 19 -9.69 -15.84 22.68
C ARG A 19 -9.59 -15.45 21.22
N PHE A 20 -8.38 -15.30 20.69
CA PHE A 20 -8.18 -15.04 19.26
C PHE A 20 -8.76 -16.17 18.39
N ALA A 21 -8.44 -17.43 18.72
CA ALA A 21 -9.00 -18.59 18.03
C ALA A 21 -10.53 -18.66 18.13
N GLN A 22 -11.11 -18.35 19.29
CA GLN A 22 -12.56 -18.29 19.47
C GLN A 22 -13.20 -17.18 18.63
N ASN A 23 -12.56 -16.01 18.55
CA ASN A 23 -13.03 -14.92 17.70
C ASN A 23 -12.95 -15.27 16.21
N LEU A 24 -11.90 -15.98 15.77
CA LEU A 24 -11.80 -16.50 14.41
C LEU A 24 -12.87 -17.55 14.10
N ALA A 25 -13.19 -18.44 15.04
CA ALA A 25 -14.27 -19.41 14.87
C ALA A 25 -15.63 -18.71 14.71
N LYS A 26 -15.92 -17.71 15.55
CA LYS A 26 -17.13 -16.89 15.42
C LYS A 26 -17.17 -16.11 14.10
N LEU A 27 -16.03 -15.57 13.67
CA LEU A 27 -15.92 -14.88 12.38
C LEU A 27 -16.24 -15.83 11.22
N ALA A 28 -15.70 -17.05 11.25
CA ALA A 28 -15.95 -18.07 10.23
C ALA A 28 -17.43 -18.49 10.20
N GLU A 29 -18.07 -18.63 11.36
CA GLU A 29 -19.50 -18.93 11.47
C GLU A 29 -20.38 -17.81 10.87
N GLN A 30 -20.09 -16.56 11.19
CA GLN A 30 -20.80 -15.41 10.63
C GLN A 30 -20.55 -15.27 9.12
N ALA A 31 -19.32 -15.54 8.66
CA ALA A 31 -18.99 -15.55 7.24
C ALA A 31 -19.75 -16.64 6.47
N ALA A 32 -19.95 -17.82 7.07
CA ALA A 32 -20.73 -18.89 6.46
C ALA A 32 -22.22 -18.53 6.35
N ILE A 33 -22.79 -17.91 7.39
CA ILE A 33 -24.16 -17.39 7.35
C ILE A 33 -24.30 -16.35 6.24
N LEU A 34 -23.37 -15.38 6.19
CA LEU A 34 -23.38 -14.33 5.18
C LEU A 34 -23.23 -14.91 3.76
N ALA A 35 -22.35 -15.88 3.54
CA ALA A 35 -22.20 -16.53 2.24
C ALA A 35 -23.48 -17.26 1.81
N ASN A 36 -24.19 -17.89 2.76
CA ASN A 36 -25.45 -18.56 2.49
C ASN A 36 -26.60 -17.57 2.21
N THR A 37 -26.70 -16.47 2.96
CA THR A 37 -27.73 -15.43 2.72
C THR A 37 -27.50 -14.72 1.40
N LEU A 38 -26.24 -14.43 1.07
CA LEU A 38 -25.85 -13.90 -0.23
C LEU A 38 -26.26 -14.89 -1.34
N SER A 39 -25.88 -16.16 -1.24
CA SER A 39 -26.21 -17.16 -2.27
C SER A 39 -27.73 -17.39 -2.44
N ALA A 40 -28.51 -17.21 -1.38
CA ALA A 40 -29.96 -17.41 -1.39
C ALA A 40 -30.76 -16.28 -2.05
N ASN A 41 -30.22 -15.06 -2.13
CA ASN A 41 -30.89 -13.90 -2.75
C ASN A 41 -30.06 -13.26 -3.88
N PRO A 42 -29.88 -13.94 -5.03
CA PRO A 42 -29.12 -13.40 -6.17
C PRO A 42 -29.70 -12.11 -6.75
N GLU A 43 -31.01 -11.90 -6.64
CA GLU A 43 -31.70 -10.71 -7.18
C GLU A 43 -31.45 -9.44 -6.35
N GLN A 44 -31.39 -9.56 -5.02
CA GLN A 44 -31.00 -8.43 -4.15
C GLN A 44 -29.54 -8.03 -4.40
N GLN A 45 -28.64 -9.00 -4.59
CA GLN A 45 -27.26 -8.69 -4.93
C GLN A 45 -27.13 -7.93 -6.25
N LYS A 46 -27.89 -8.31 -7.28
CA LYS A 46 -27.90 -7.57 -8.55
C LYS A 46 -28.39 -6.14 -8.36
N GLN A 47 -29.47 -5.92 -7.61
CA GLN A 47 -30.00 -4.58 -7.34
C GLN A 47 -29.04 -3.72 -6.49
N GLU A 48 -28.37 -4.31 -5.50
CA GLU A 48 -27.37 -3.63 -4.67
C GLU A 48 -26.07 -3.33 -5.44
N ALA A 49 -25.66 -4.22 -6.35
CA ALA A 49 -24.51 -4.02 -7.23
C ALA A 49 -24.80 -2.94 -8.30
N GLU A 50 -26.02 -2.91 -8.85
CA GLU A 50 -26.47 -1.91 -9.82
C GLU A 50 -26.61 -0.49 -9.21
N THR A 51 -26.81 -0.39 -7.89
CA THR A 51 -26.89 0.89 -7.16
C THR A 51 -25.56 1.37 -6.59
N GLN A 52 -24.51 0.53 -6.62
CA GLN A 52 -23.17 0.92 -6.20
C GLN A 52 -22.43 1.65 -7.34
N ILE A 53 -21.98 2.88 -7.05
CA ILE A 53 -21.23 3.76 -7.97
C ILE A 53 -19.91 3.11 -8.43
N LEU A 54 -19.38 2.17 -7.65
CA LEU A 54 -18.19 1.40 -7.96
C LEU A 54 -18.57 -0.09 -8.09
N PRO A 55 -18.46 -0.70 -9.28
CA PRO A 55 -18.73 -2.12 -9.45
C PRO A 55 -17.62 -2.94 -8.77
N MET A 56 -17.82 -3.26 -7.49
CA MET A 56 -16.82 -3.96 -6.66
C MET A 56 -16.42 -5.33 -7.23
N GLU A 57 -17.31 -5.99 -7.98
CA GLU A 57 -16.99 -7.21 -8.72
C GLU A 57 -15.93 -6.95 -9.80
N GLN A 58 -16.06 -5.85 -10.55
CA GLN A 58 -15.11 -5.46 -11.57
C GLN A 58 -13.77 -5.06 -10.96
N VAL A 59 -13.79 -4.31 -9.85
CA VAL A 59 -12.57 -3.97 -9.10
C VAL A 59 -11.86 -5.23 -8.61
N ASN A 60 -12.59 -6.18 -8.01
CA ASN A 60 -12.03 -7.43 -7.54
C ASN A 60 -11.45 -8.27 -8.69
N LYS A 61 -12.14 -8.31 -9.83
CA LYS A 61 -11.66 -9.00 -11.03
C LYS A 61 -10.35 -8.38 -11.54
N THR A 62 -10.30 -7.07 -11.71
CA THR A 62 -9.08 -6.36 -12.13
C THR A 62 -7.93 -6.61 -11.18
N LEU A 63 -8.15 -6.52 -9.86
CA LEU A 63 -7.12 -6.83 -8.86
C LEU A 63 -6.65 -8.28 -8.93
N THR A 64 -7.56 -9.22 -9.20
CA THR A 64 -7.25 -10.65 -9.35
C THR A 64 -6.46 -10.92 -10.63
N ASP A 65 -6.79 -10.24 -11.73
CA ASP A 65 -6.11 -10.42 -13.02
C ASP A 65 -4.70 -9.82 -12.98
N VAL A 66 -4.54 -8.64 -12.34
CA VAL A 66 -3.21 -8.07 -12.03
C VAL A 66 -2.40 -9.03 -11.16
N TRP A 67 -3.00 -9.58 -10.10
CA TRP A 67 -2.33 -10.55 -9.23
C TRP A 67 -1.89 -11.82 -9.99
N LYS A 68 -2.74 -12.36 -10.85
CA LYS A 68 -2.43 -13.53 -11.68
C LYS A 68 -1.32 -13.23 -12.69
N ALA A 69 -1.34 -12.07 -13.33
CA ALA A 69 -0.29 -11.64 -14.25
C ALA A 69 1.06 -11.55 -13.53
N HIS A 70 1.09 -11.03 -12.30
CA HIS A 70 2.33 -11.01 -11.49
C HIS A 70 2.80 -12.39 -11.05
N MET A 71 1.88 -13.32 -10.74
CA MET A 71 2.24 -14.70 -10.40
C MET A 71 2.68 -15.53 -11.62
N ALA A 72 2.35 -15.10 -12.84
CA ALA A 72 2.84 -15.73 -14.06
C ALA A 72 4.34 -15.45 -14.30
N ASP A 73 4.88 -14.36 -13.73
CA ASP A 73 6.31 -14.04 -13.73
C ASP A 73 6.82 -13.63 -12.33
N PRO A 74 7.00 -14.60 -11.41
CA PRO A 74 7.46 -14.35 -10.06
C PRO A 74 8.84 -13.69 -9.99
N LYS A 75 9.70 -13.93 -10.99
CA LYS A 75 11.05 -13.39 -11.05
C LYS A 75 11.01 -11.88 -11.29
N ARG A 76 10.22 -11.44 -12.27
CA ARG A 76 10.00 -10.01 -12.56
C ARG A 76 9.35 -9.28 -11.39
N PHE A 77 8.43 -9.94 -10.67
CA PHE A 77 7.86 -9.38 -9.44
C PHE A 77 8.92 -9.21 -8.33
N MET A 78 9.77 -10.21 -8.11
CA MET A 78 10.87 -10.12 -7.14
C MET A 78 11.89 -9.04 -7.50
N GLU A 79 12.23 -8.89 -8.79
CA GLU A 79 13.10 -7.82 -9.29
C GLU A 79 12.47 -6.44 -9.03
N ALA A 80 11.17 -6.27 -9.28
CA ALA A 80 10.45 -5.03 -9.00
C ALA A 80 10.40 -4.71 -7.49
N GLN A 81 10.21 -5.71 -6.63
CA GLN A 81 10.29 -5.55 -5.17
C GLN A 81 11.69 -5.13 -4.72
N GLY A 82 12.74 -5.73 -5.29
CA GLY A 82 14.13 -5.36 -5.00
C GLY A 82 14.44 -3.91 -5.40
N GLN A 83 13.95 -3.46 -6.55
CA GLN A 83 14.09 -2.07 -6.98
C GLN A 83 13.40 -1.09 -6.02
N LEU A 84 12.20 -1.42 -5.51
CA LEU A 84 11.51 -0.59 -4.51
C LEU A 84 12.31 -0.48 -3.21
N TRP A 85 12.83 -1.61 -2.71
CA TRP A 85 13.67 -1.62 -1.52
C TRP A 85 14.91 -0.74 -1.67
N ASN A 86 15.59 -0.81 -2.82
CA ASN A 86 16.72 0.07 -3.10
C ASN A 86 16.32 1.56 -3.09
N GLN A 87 15.17 1.90 -3.66
CA GLN A 87 14.67 3.27 -3.64
C GLN A 87 14.34 3.75 -2.21
N TYR A 88 13.76 2.90 -1.36
CA TYR A 88 13.52 3.24 0.05
C TYR A 88 14.82 3.44 0.84
N THR A 89 15.82 2.58 0.63
CA THR A 89 17.14 2.76 1.22
C THR A 89 17.75 4.10 0.82
N GLU A 90 17.62 4.48 -0.45
CA GLU A 90 18.09 5.77 -0.92
C GLU A 90 17.34 6.95 -0.28
N VAL A 91 16.01 6.86 -0.16
CA VAL A 91 15.20 7.88 0.53
C VAL A 91 15.65 8.05 1.98
N TRP A 92 15.88 6.94 2.71
CA TRP A 92 16.39 7.00 4.08
C TRP A 92 17.77 7.64 4.17
N ASN A 93 18.72 7.20 3.32
CA ASN A 93 20.08 7.74 3.30
C ASN A 93 20.10 9.25 3.07
N ARG A 94 19.33 9.71 2.08
CA ARG A 94 19.26 11.15 1.74
C ARG A 94 18.55 11.95 2.80
N THR A 95 17.49 11.42 3.40
CA THR A 95 16.79 12.07 4.52
C THR A 95 17.75 12.28 5.69
N TRP A 96 18.56 11.27 6.04
CA TRP A 96 19.56 11.41 7.09
C TRP A 96 20.68 12.39 6.73
N ALA A 97 21.23 12.30 5.51
CA ALA A 97 22.23 13.26 5.04
C ALA A 97 21.72 14.71 5.14
N ARG A 98 20.48 14.96 4.74
CA ARG A 98 19.82 16.27 4.84
C ARG A 98 19.61 16.70 6.29
N ALA A 99 19.18 15.78 7.17
CA ALA A 99 19.03 16.07 8.61
C ALA A 99 20.37 16.42 9.29
N MET A 100 21.49 15.91 8.77
CA MET A 100 22.85 16.31 9.18
C MET A 100 23.34 17.62 8.53
N GLY A 101 22.49 18.31 7.78
CA GLY A 101 22.82 19.58 7.12
C GLY A 101 23.53 19.43 5.77
N MET A 102 23.62 18.22 5.21
CA MET A 102 24.21 18.01 3.88
C MET A 102 23.20 18.40 2.79
N THR A 103 23.69 19.04 1.73
CA THR A 103 22.90 19.27 0.52
C THR A 103 22.88 18.00 -0.32
N VAL A 104 21.72 17.36 -0.40
CA VAL A 104 21.48 16.17 -1.23
C VAL A 104 20.26 16.41 -2.11
N GLU A 105 20.31 15.94 -3.35
CA GLU A 105 19.16 16.01 -4.25
C GLU A 105 18.05 15.06 -3.81
N PRO A 106 16.76 15.37 -4.04
CA PRO A 106 15.67 14.43 -3.77
C PRO A 106 15.79 13.15 -4.63
N VAL A 107 15.24 12.04 -4.14
CA VAL A 107 15.18 10.77 -4.92
C VAL A 107 14.16 10.89 -6.05
N ALA A 108 13.03 11.53 -5.76
CA ALA A 108 11.96 11.80 -6.71
C ALA A 108 11.47 13.23 -6.57
N GLU A 109 11.15 13.84 -7.71
CA GLU A 109 10.52 15.16 -7.78
C GLU A 109 9.05 15.03 -8.17
N PRO A 110 8.15 15.83 -7.56
CA PRO A 110 6.77 15.86 -7.96
C PRO A 110 6.62 16.48 -9.34
N ALA A 111 5.63 16.03 -10.11
CA ALA A 111 5.29 16.67 -11.38
C ALA A 111 4.92 18.15 -11.14
N ARG A 112 5.24 19.03 -12.09
CA ARG A 112 4.95 20.47 -11.98
C ARG A 112 3.47 20.80 -11.74
N SER A 113 2.58 19.92 -12.18
CA SER A 113 1.12 20.02 -11.98
C SER A 113 0.63 19.51 -10.62
N ASP A 114 1.47 18.81 -9.86
CA ASP A 114 1.11 18.21 -8.57
C ASP A 114 0.98 19.28 -7.48
N LYS A 115 -0.26 19.52 -7.04
CA LYS A 115 -0.56 20.56 -6.04
C LYS A 115 -0.33 20.09 -4.60
N ARG A 116 -0.11 18.79 -4.36
CA ARG A 116 -0.04 18.20 -3.00
C ARG A 116 1.19 18.67 -2.22
N PHE A 117 2.28 18.94 -2.91
CA PHE A 117 3.58 19.29 -2.32
C PHE A 117 3.93 20.78 -2.52
N LYS A 118 2.93 21.65 -2.61
CA LYS A 118 3.12 23.08 -2.85
C LYS A 118 3.63 23.87 -1.65
N ASP A 119 3.29 23.41 -0.45
CA ASP A 119 3.76 24.07 0.77
C ASP A 119 5.27 23.86 0.92
N LYS A 120 5.99 24.93 1.30
CA LYS A 120 7.44 24.89 1.53
C LYS A 120 7.84 23.87 2.59
N ASP A 121 6.95 23.56 3.55
CA ASP A 121 7.24 22.62 4.64
C ASP A 121 7.48 21.21 4.09
N TRP A 122 6.92 20.87 2.92
CA TRP A 122 7.23 19.61 2.23
C TRP A 122 8.67 19.52 1.72
N VAL A 123 9.43 20.61 1.71
CA VAL A 123 10.84 20.68 1.30
C VAL A 123 11.73 21.00 2.51
N ASP A 124 11.32 21.98 3.32
CA ASP A 124 12.12 22.50 4.44
C ASP A 124 12.14 21.55 5.64
N ASN A 125 11.04 20.82 5.88
CA ASN A 125 10.93 19.90 7.01
C ASN A 125 11.34 18.49 6.60
N SER A 126 12.38 17.95 7.24
CA SER A 126 12.93 16.62 6.91
C SER A 126 11.93 15.47 7.05
N ILE A 127 10.96 15.57 7.99
CA ILE A 127 9.92 14.55 8.17
C ILE A 127 8.92 14.61 7.01
N TYR A 128 8.51 15.81 6.61
CA TYR A 128 7.54 15.98 5.54
C TYR A 128 8.16 15.64 4.18
N ASP A 129 9.40 16.05 3.96
CA ASP A 129 10.16 15.65 2.78
C ASP A 129 10.31 14.12 2.72
N PHE A 130 10.63 13.45 3.83
CA PHE A 130 10.67 11.97 3.88
C PHE A 130 9.33 11.34 3.46
N ILE A 131 8.20 11.81 4.00
CA ILE A 131 6.86 11.31 3.65
C ILE A 131 6.57 11.53 2.16
N LYS A 132 6.88 12.73 1.64
CA LYS A 132 6.75 13.06 0.22
C LYS A 132 7.59 12.12 -0.65
N GLN A 133 8.86 11.89 -0.30
CA GLN A 133 9.77 11.05 -1.05
C GLN A 133 9.30 9.59 -1.10
N ILE A 134 8.89 9.02 0.05
CA ILE A 134 8.28 7.69 0.10
C ILE A 134 7.05 7.63 -0.80
N TYR A 135 6.13 8.60 -0.68
CA TYR A 135 4.92 8.64 -1.50
C TYR A 135 5.22 8.65 -3.00
N LEU A 136 6.12 9.51 -3.46
CA LEU A 136 6.47 9.66 -4.88
C LEU A 136 7.12 8.38 -5.43
N VAL A 137 8.06 7.81 -4.67
CA VAL A 137 8.73 6.54 -5.01
C VAL A 137 7.72 5.40 -5.11
N SER A 138 6.85 5.22 -4.11
CA SER A 138 5.86 4.14 -4.10
C SER A 138 4.85 4.29 -5.23
N THR A 139 4.39 5.51 -5.50
CA THR A 139 3.40 5.77 -6.55
C THR A 139 3.99 5.52 -7.93
N LYS A 140 5.23 5.99 -8.18
CA LYS A 140 5.93 5.72 -9.44
C LYS A 140 6.13 4.21 -9.63
N TRP A 141 6.58 3.50 -8.60
CA TRP A 141 6.75 2.06 -8.66
C TRP A 141 5.44 1.31 -8.96
N ALA A 142 4.33 1.70 -8.33
CA ALA A 142 3.02 1.08 -8.58
C ALA A 142 2.54 1.31 -10.02
N ILE A 143 2.74 2.52 -10.56
CA ILE A 143 2.43 2.84 -11.96
C ILE A 143 3.34 2.04 -12.91
N ASP A 144 4.64 1.99 -12.63
CA ASP A 144 5.60 1.25 -13.44
C ASP A 144 5.29 -0.26 -13.43
N MET A 145 4.79 -0.80 -12.31
CA MET A 145 4.34 -2.19 -12.19
C MET A 145 3.16 -2.50 -13.12
N VAL A 146 2.16 -1.61 -13.17
CA VAL A 146 1.00 -1.74 -14.07
C VAL A 146 1.45 -1.62 -15.52
N ASN A 147 2.26 -0.61 -15.85
CA ASN A 147 2.76 -0.39 -17.21
C ASN A 147 3.66 -1.53 -17.71
N SER A 148 4.35 -2.22 -16.80
CA SER A 148 5.24 -3.34 -17.12
C SER A 148 4.53 -4.69 -17.18
N ALA A 149 3.25 -4.77 -16.80
CA ALA A 149 2.48 -6.00 -16.89
C ALA A 149 2.06 -6.22 -18.35
N GLU A 150 2.82 -7.02 -19.08
CA GLU A 150 2.44 -7.50 -20.42
C GLU A 150 1.17 -8.35 -20.33
N GLY A 151 0.17 -8.04 -21.16
CA GLY A 151 -1.07 -8.81 -21.26
C GLY A 151 -2.26 -8.28 -20.44
N LEU A 152 -2.15 -7.10 -19.82
CA LEU A 152 -3.34 -6.37 -19.38
C LEU A 152 -4.05 -5.77 -20.61
N ASP A 153 -5.28 -6.20 -20.83
CA ASP A 153 -6.16 -5.72 -21.91
C ASP A 153 -6.27 -4.19 -21.87
N GLU A 154 -6.31 -3.52 -23.03
CA GLU A 154 -6.34 -2.04 -23.17
C GLU A 154 -7.58 -1.39 -22.52
N HIS A 155 -8.53 -2.18 -22.02
CA HIS A 155 -9.75 -1.76 -21.31
C HIS A 155 -9.78 -2.07 -19.80
N THR A 156 -8.66 -2.52 -19.22
CA THR A 156 -8.51 -2.69 -17.76
C THR A 156 -7.88 -1.45 -17.13
#